data_AF-A0A643CXC4-F1
#
_entry.id   AF-A0A643CXC4-F1
#
_cell.length_a   1.000
_cell.length_b   1.000
_cell.length_c   1.000
_cell.angle_alpha   90.00
_cell.angle_beta   90.00
_cell.angle_gamma   90.00
#
_symmetry.space_group_name_H-M   'P 1'
#
loop_
_entity.id
_entity.type
_entity.pdbx_description
1 polymer ?
#
loop_
_entity_poly.entity_id
_entity_poly.type
_entity_poly.pdbx_seq_one_letter_code
_entity_poly.pdbx_strand_id
1 'polypeptide(L)'
;LTQGNQPNIELRMFNHLNTLASMKSIQERIAKKAEWLPEYGGFIDGCLAVSPAPQNTTLVHLMIWACDVNDFELAVKIAEYVVLNDMVMPEGYSRSTAEFVTEQCAEVFIDDEDLAIANASIIQRIISLGEGEQIVDEVRAKIYRAL
;
A
#
# COMPACT_ATOMS: atom_id res chain seq x y z
N LEU A 1 13.31 15.98 14.98
CA LEU A 1 13.17 15.86 13.51
C LEU A 1 11.96 16.68 13.12
N THR A 2 12.17 17.70 12.30
CA THR A 2 11.45 18.97 12.29
C THR A 2 10.03 18.87 11.70
N GLN A 3 9.04 19.40 12.44
CA GLN A 3 7.63 19.59 12.05
C GLN A 3 7.43 20.45 10.78
N GLY A 4 8.50 20.97 10.15
CA GLY A 4 8.42 21.88 9.01
C GLY A 4 8.05 21.25 7.67
N ASN A 5 8.12 19.92 7.53
CA ASN A 5 7.79 19.22 6.27
C ASN A 5 6.39 18.59 6.25
N GLN A 6 5.78 18.33 7.42
CA GLN A 6 4.49 17.62 7.50
C GLN A 6 3.32 18.41 6.88
N PRO A 7 3.16 19.74 7.12
CA PRO A 7 2.04 20.49 6.56
C PRO A 7 2.04 20.54 5.01
N ASN A 8 3.22 20.50 4.39
CA ASN A 8 3.35 20.52 2.93
C ASN A 8 2.93 19.17 2.32
N ILE A 9 3.33 18.06 2.95
CA ILE A 9 3.03 16.71 2.46
C ILE A 9 1.52 16.41 2.55
N GLU A 10 0.88 16.75 3.66
CA GLU A 10 -0.57 16.54 3.82
C GLU A 10 -1.38 17.38 2.82
N LEU A 11 -1.02 18.66 2.64
CA LEU A 11 -1.67 19.52 1.64
C LEU A 11 -1.46 19.00 0.22
N ARG A 12 -0.26 18.50 -0.11
CA ARG A 12 0.02 17.88 -1.41
C ARG A 12 -0.85 16.64 -1.62
N MET A 13 -0.87 15.73 -0.64
CA MET A 13 -1.71 14.54 -0.69
C MET A 13 -3.19 14.91 -0.89
N PHE A 14 -3.70 15.88 -0.14
CA PHE A 14 -5.07 16.39 -0.30
C PHE A 14 -5.35 16.88 -1.73
N ASN A 15 -4.45 17.67 -2.32
CA ASN A 15 -4.60 18.17 -3.69
C ASN A 15 -4.56 17.04 -4.73
N HIS A 16 -3.69 16.05 -4.54
CA HIS A 16 -3.63 14.88 -5.43
C HIS A 16 -4.89 14.03 -5.32
N LEU A 17 -5.41 13.78 -4.12
CA LEU A 17 -6.66 13.05 -3.91
C LEU A 17 -7.85 13.75 -4.59
N ASN A 18 -7.95 15.07 -4.48
CA ASN A 18 -8.99 15.85 -5.18
C ASN A 18 -8.87 15.73 -6.70
N THR A 19 -7.63 15.78 -7.21
CA THR A 19 -7.37 15.61 -8.64
C THR A 19 -7.80 14.22 -9.10
N LEU A 20 -7.40 13.16 -8.38
CA LEU A 20 -7.80 11.77 -8.67
C LEU A 20 -9.32 11.55 -8.57
N ALA A 21 -10.02 12.26 -7.69
CA ALA A 21 -11.48 12.16 -7.54
C ALA A 21 -12.23 12.75 -8.74
N SER A 22 -11.66 13.74 -9.42
CA SER A 22 -12.23 14.33 -10.64
C SER A 22 -11.99 13.52 -11.92
N MET A 23 -11.09 12.54 -11.88
CA MET A 23 -10.74 11.69 -13.02
C MET A 23 -11.70 10.51 -13.15
N LYS A 24 -12.15 10.22 -14.38
CA LYS A 24 -13.06 9.10 -14.65
C LYS A 24 -12.35 7.79 -14.98
N SER A 25 -11.17 7.85 -15.58
CA SER A 25 -10.43 6.65 -16.01
C SER A 25 -9.59 6.08 -14.87
N ILE A 26 -9.79 4.80 -14.56
CA ILE A 26 -8.95 4.08 -13.59
C ILE A 26 -7.49 4.06 -14.05
N GLN A 27 -7.25 3.80 -15.34
CA GLN A 27 -5.90 3.74 -15.90
C GLN A 27 -5.18 5.08 -15.85
N GLU A 28 -5.88 6.20 -16.10
CA GLU A 28 -5.29 7.55 -15.94
C GLU A 28 -4.97 7.84 -14.48
N ARG A 29 -5.83 7.40 -13.54
CA ARG A 29 -5.58 7.55 -12.10
C ARG A 29 -4.34 6.75 -11.68
N ILE A 30 -4.19 5.51 -12.15
CA ILE A 30 -3.00 4.68 -11.88
C ILE A 30 -1.75 5.37 -12.45
N ALA A 31 -1.80 5.84 -13.70
CA ALA A 31 -0.67 6.55 -14.31
C ALA A 31 -0.26 7.80 -13.51
N LYS A 32 -1.24 8.56 -12.97
CA LYS A 32 -0.96 9.71 -12.12
C LYS A 32 -0.39 9.35 -10.75
N LYS A 33 -0.86 8.25 -10.15
CA LYS A 33 -0.25 7.72 -8.93
C LYS A 33 1.21 7.33 -9.18
N ALA A 34 1.50 6.66 -10.30
CA ALA A 34 2.86 6.27 -10.67
C ALA A 34 3.78 7.50 -10.91
N GLU A 35 3.24 8.57 -11.49
CA GLU A 35 3.95 9.84 -11.68
C GLU A 35 4.30 10.51 -10.34
N TRP A 36 3.35 10.55 -9.39
CA TRP A 36 3.52 11.30 -8.13
C TRP A 36 4.16 10.51 -7.00
N LEU A 37 4.01 9.18 -6.96
CA LEU A 37 4.51 8.33 -5.87
C LEU A 37 6.01 8.55 -5.57
N PRO A 38 6.91 8.68 -6.56
CA PRO A 38 8.32 8.97 -6.32
C PRO A 38 8.58 10.28 -5.56
N GLU A 39 7.70 11.28 -5.68
CA GLU A 39 7.84 12.55 -4.97
C GLU A 39 7.72 12.42 -3.44
N TYR A 40 7.11 11.33 -2.97
CA TYR A 40 6.91 11.05 -1.55
C TYR A 40 8.03 10.18 -0.95
N GLY A 41 9.01 9.73 -1.73
CA GLY A 41 10.04 8.79 -1.28
C GLY A 41 10.74 9.23 0.02
N GLY A 42 11.23 10.48 0.08
CA GLY A 42 11.87 11.01 1.29
C GLY A 42 10.95 11.12 2.51
N PHE A 43 9.63 11.30 2.30
CA PHE A 43 8.65 11.27 3.37
C PHE A 43 8.39 9.84 3.86
N ILE A 44 8.25 8.89 2.94
CA ILE A 44 8.06 7.47 3.26
C ILE A 44 9.24 6.98 4.09
N ASP A 45 10.48 7.18 3.62
CA ASP A 45 11.68 6.76 4.34
C ASP A 45 11.77 7.39 5.74
N GLY A 46 11.42 8.68 5.86
CA GLY A 46 11.38 9.37 7.15
C GLY A 46 10.35 8.81 8.12
N CYS A 47 9.19 8.34 7.63
CA CYS A 47 8.18 7.71 8.46
C CYS A 47 8.63 6.33 8.93
N LEU A 48 9.10 5.49 8.00
CA LEU A 48 9.49 4.11 8.28
C LEU A 48 10.71 4.00 9.21
N ALA A 49 11.50 5.07 9.35
CA ALA A 49 12.67 5.12 10.24
C ALA A 49 12.33 5.21 11.74
N VAL A 50 11.08 5.45 12.13
CA VAL A 50 10.68 5.65 13.54
C VAL A 50 9.49 4.78 13.88
N SER A 51 9.57 3.99 14.95
CA SER A 51 8.46 3.24 15.55
C SER A 51 8.66 3.17 17.08
N PRO A 52 7.61 3.18 17.92
CA PRO A 52 6.19 3.28 17.57
C PRO A 52 5.82 4.64 16.98
N ALA A 53 4.81 4.67 16.11
CA ALA A 53 4.35 5.87 15.45
C ALA A 53 2.82 6.02 15.53
N PRO A 54 2.30 7.26 15.60
CA PRO A 54 0.86 7.52 15.56
C PRO A 54 0.30 7.31 14.15
N GLN A 55 -1.04 7.30 14.05
CA GLN A 55 -1.76 7.26 12.77
C GLN A 55 -1.17 8.24 11.74
N ASN A 56 -0.89 7.73 10.55
CA ASN A 56 -0.41 8.52 9.41
C ASN A 56 -1.20 8.19 8.15
N THR A 57 -2.33 8.85 7.96
CA THR A 57 -3.24 8.59 6.83
C THR A 57 -2.58 8.82 5.47
N THR A 58 -1.63 9.76 5.35
CA THR A 58 -0.89 9.97 4.10
C THR A 58 -0.04 8.75 3.74
N LEU A 59 0.65 8.16 4.72
CA LEU A 59 1.44 6.95 4.50
C LEU A 59 0.55 5.76 4.07
N VAL A 60 -0.62 5.60 4.68
CA VAL A 60 -1.56 4.53 4.29
C VAL A 60 -2.13 4.75 2.88
N HIS A 61 -2.37 6.00 2.46
CA HIS A 61 -2.70 6.29 1.06
C HIS A 61 -1.57 5.94 0.08
N LEU A 62 -0.31 6.19 0.46
CA LEU A 62 0.85 5.85 -0.38
C LEU A 62 1.03 4.33 -0.49
N MET A 63 0.70 3.55 0.54
CA MET A 63 0.62 2.08 0.47
C MET A 63 -0.41 1.63 -0.56
N ILE A 64 -1.61 2.21 -0.54
CA ILE A 64 -2.68 1.92 -1.52
C ILE A 64 -2.18 2.24 -2.93
N TRP A 65 -1.53 3.38 -3.12
CA TRP A 65 -0.99 3.78 -4.42
C TRP A 65 0.11 2.85 -4.90
N ALA A 66 0.99 2.39 -4.01
CA ALA A 66 2.02 1.39 -4.33
C ALA A 66 1.39 0.08 -4.83
N CYS A 67 0.28 -0.36 -4.23
CA CYS A 67 -0.51 -1.49 -4.74
C CYS A 67 -1.07 -1.21 -6.14
N ASP A 68 -1.69 -0.04 -6.34
CA ASP A 68 -2.31 0.33 -7.63
C ASP A 68 -1.31 0.35 -8.80
N VAL A 69 -0.04 0.71 -8.52
CA VAL A 69 1.02 0.81 -9.54
C VAL A 69 1.90 -0.44 -9.61
N ASN A 70 1.55 -1.49 -8.85
CA ASN A 70 2.31 -2.74 -8.75
C ASN A 70 3.76 -2.57 -8.24
N ASP A 71 4.01 -1.57 -7.40
CA ASP A 71 5.25 -1.47 -6.63
C ASP A 71 5.13 -2.34 -5.37
N PHE A 72 5.22 -3.66 -5.57
CA PHE A 72 4.92 -4.64 -4.53
C PHE A 72 5.85 -4.54 -3.33
N GLU A 73 7.14 -4.27 -3.56
CA GLU A 73 8.12 -4.11 -2.47
C GLU A 73 7.74 -2.92 -1.59
N LEU A 74 7.44 -1.77 -2.19
CA LEU A 74 7.03 -0.59 -1.43
C LEU A 74 5.70 -0.80 -0.71
N ALA A 75 4.72 -1.40 -1.39
CA ALA A 75 3.41 -1.71 -0.82
C ALA A 75 3.53 -2.56 0.43
N VAL A 76 4.25 -3.69 0.35
CA VAL A 76 4.43 -4.62 1.47
C VAL A 76 5.26 -3.99 2.59
N LYS A 77 6.32 -3.26 2.25
CA LYS A 77 7.15 -2.55 3.25
C LYS A 77 6.33 -1.54 4.07
N ILE A 78 5.44 -0.78 3.42
CA ILE A 78 4.56 0.16 4.15
C ILE A 78 3.50 -0.62 4.93
N ALA A 79 2.93 -1.69 4.36
CA ALA A 79 1.89 -2.49 5.00
C ALA A 79 2.36 -3.15 6.31
N GLU A 80 3.55 -3.74 6.32
CA GLU A 80 4.19 -4.28 7.53
C GLU A 80 4.29 -3.22 8.63
N TYR A 81 4.67 -2.00 8.26
CA TYR A 81 4.76 -0.89 9.20
C TYR A 81 3.40 -0.39 9.69
N VAL A 82 2.39 -0.34 8.81
CA VAL A 82 1.02 0.05 9.13
C VAL A 82 0.41 -0.95 10.13
N VAL A 83 0.59 -2.26 9.90
CA VAL A 83 0.15 -3.32 10.82
C VAL A 83 0.91 -3.23 12.15
N LEU A 84 2.25 -3.10 12.12
CA LEU A 84 3.09 -3.02 13.33
C LEU A 84 2.67 -1.89 14.28
N ASN A 85 2.18 -0.77 13.75
CA ASN A 85 1.81 0.42 14.52
C ASN A 85 0.29 0.59 14.68
N ASP A 86 -0.50 -0.48 14.44
CA ASP A 86 -1.97 -0.49 14.57
C ASP A 86 -2.66 0.67 13.81
N MET A 87 -2.11 1.06 12.66
CA MET A 87 -2.66 2.14 11.85
C MET A 87 -3.92 1.68 11.10
N VAL A 88 -4.87 2.60 10.96
CA VAL A 88 -6.16 2.31 10.31
C VAL A 88 -6.15 2.70 8.84
N MET A 89 -6.89 1.92 8.05
CA MET A 89 -7.16 2.22 6.64
C MET A 89 -7.96 3.54 6.49
N PRO A 90 -7.78 4.29 5.39
CA PRO A 90 -8.53 5.52 5.16
C PRO A 90 -10.03 5.26 5.01
N GLU A 91 -10.83 6.31 5.16
CA GLU A 91 -12.28 6.25 4.95
C GLU A 91 -12.60 5.73 3.54
N GLY A 92 -13.64 4.89 3.44
CA GLY A 92 -14.06 4.24 2.19
C GLY A 92 -13.40 2.88 1.93
N TYR A 93 -12.42 2.47 2.74
CA TYR A 93 -11.83 1.13 2.71
C TYR A 93 -12.35 0.31 3.89
N SER A 94 -13.02 -0.80 3.61
CA SER A 94 -13.63 -1.67 4.63
C SER A 94 -12.77 -2.86 5.05
N ARG A 95 -11.73 -3.19 4.28
CA ARG A 95 -10.80 -4.29 4.54
C ARG A 95 -9.69 -3.84 5.49
N SER A 96 -9.13 -4.77 6.26
CA SER A 96 -7.88 -4.52 7.01
C SER A 96 -6.71 -4.28 6.05
N THR A 97 -5.62 -3.71 6.56
CA THR A 97 -4.39 -3.51 5.77
C THR A 97 -3.88 -4.82 5.17
N ALA A 98 -3.81 -5.87 5.99
CA ALA A 98 -3.34 -7.18 5.55
C ALA A 98 -4.26 -7.78 4.48
N GLU A 99 -5.59 -7.74 4.66
CA GLU A 99 -6.52 -8.26 3.65
C GLU A 99 -6.46 -7.44 2.35
N PHE A 100 -6.40 -6.11 2.44
CA PHE A 100 -6.32 -5.24 1.27
C PHE A 100 -5.08 -5.54 0.43
N VAL A 101 -3.88 -5.51 1.03
CA VAL A 101 -2.62 -5.74 0.30
C VAL A 101 -2.56 -7.17 -0.24
N THR A 102 -3.04 -8.15 0.52
CA THR A 102 -3.10 -9.54 0.06
C THR A 102 -3.95 -9.67 -1.19
N GLU A 103 -5.17 -9.13 -1.18
CA GLU A 103 -6.06 -9.22 -2.34
C GLU A 103 -5.48 -8.50 -3.56
N GLN A 104 -5.04 -7.25 -3.41
CA GLN A 104 -4.54 -6.46 -4.53
C GLN A 104 -3.31 -7.11 -5.20
N CYS A 105 -2.39 -7.67 -4.42
CA CYS A 105 -1.22 -8.33 -4.98
C CYS A 105 -1.55 -9.71 -5.56
N ALA A 106 -2.42 -10.49 -4.91
CA ALA A 106 -2.79 -11.82 -5.39
C ALA A 106 -3.55 -11.77 -6.73
N GLU A 107 -4.38 -10.75 -6.95
CA GLU A 107 -5.03 -10.52 -8.26
C GLU A 107 -4.02 -10.40 -9.40
N VAL A 108 -2.86 -9.79 -9.16
CA VAL A 108 -1.84 -9.60 -10.20
C VAL A 108 -0.99 -10.87 -10.38
N PHE A 109 -0.55 -11.50 -9.28
CA PHE A 109 0.34 -12.66 -9.38
C PHE A 109 -0.34 -13.93 -9.90
N ILE A 110 -1.65 -14.10 -9.70
CA ILE A 110 -2.36 -15.26 -10.26
C ILE A 110 -2.42 -15.22 -11.79
N ASP A 111 -2.43 -14.02 -12.36
CA ASP A 111 -2.55 -13.82 -13.80
C ASP A 111 -1.19 -13.85 -14.53
N ASP A 112 -0.07 -13.82 -13.80
CA ASP A 112 1.30 -13.81 -14.35
C ASP A 112 2.27 -14.65 -13.49
N GLU A 113 2.49 -15.91 -13.92
CA GLU A 113 3.35 -16.88 -13.24
C GLU A 113 4.83 -16.45 -13.20
N ASP A 114 5.36 -15.87 -14.29
CA ASP A 114 6.74 -15.40 -14.34
C ASP A 114 6.96 -14.25 -13.35
N LEU A 115 6.00 -13.33 -13.26
CA LEU A 115 6.01 -12.24 -12.28
C LEU A 115 5.92 -12.78 -10.84
N ALA A 116 5.07 -13.78 -10.60
CA ALA A 116 4.93 -14.42 -9.30
C ALA A 116 6.24 -15.08 -8.86
N ILE A 117 6.88 -15.87 -9.73
CA ILE A 117 8.19 -16.49 -9.48
C ILE A 117 9.25 -15.44 -9.16
N ALA A 118 9.29 -14.35 -9.94
CA ALA A 118 10.23 -13.25 -9.71
C ALA A 118 10.02 -12.54 -8.36
N ASN A 119 8.80 -12.61 -7.80
CA ASN A 119 8.41 -11.95 -6.55
C ASN A 119 8.07 -12.93 -5.42
N ALA A 120 8.52 -14.18 -5.47
CA ALA A 120 8.19 -15.21 -4.47
C ALA A 120 8.49 -14.78 -3.02
N SER A 121 9.58 -14.02 -2.79
CA SER A 121 9.89 -13.47 -1.47
C SER A 121 8.88 -12.43 -0.99
N ILE A 122 8.29 -11.66 -1.91
CA ILE A 122 7.23 -10.69 -1.59
C ILE A 122 5.94 -11.42 -1.26
N ILE A 123 5.57 -12.44 -2.03
CA ILE A 123 4.41 -13.29 -1.77
C ILE A 123 4.51 -13.91 -0.37
N GLN A 124 5.69 -14.40 0.02
CA GLN A 124 5.93 -14.94 1.36
C GLN A 124 5.76 -13.89 2.48
N ARG A 125 6.19 -12.64 2.23
CA ARG A 125 5.98 -11.53 3.19
C ARG A 125 4.50 -11.16 3.30
N ILE A 126 3.76 -11.15 2.20
CA ILE A 126 2.30 -10.92 2.19
C ILE A 126 1.58 -12.02 2.99
N ILE A 127 1.95 -13.28 2.80
CA ILE A 127 1.42 -14.39 3.60
C ILE A 127 1.68 -14.15 5.09
N SER A 128 2.91 -13.76 5.44
CA SER A 128 3.31 -13.47 6.83
C SER A 128 2.54 -12.27 7.41
N LEU A 129 2.28 -11.24 6.61
CA LEU A 129 1.47 -10.08 6.98
C LEU A 129 0.03 -10.47 7.38
N GLY A 130 -0.49 -11.55 6.77
CA GLY A 130 -1.82 -12.09 7.08
C GLY A 130 -1.87 -13.05 8.26
N GLU A 131 -0.74 -13.40 8.87
CA GLU A 131 -0.71 -14.29 10.04
C GLU A 131 -1.28 -13.57 11.27
N GLY A 132 -2.28 -14.18 11.91
CA GLY A 132 -2.97 -13.58 13.06
C GLY A 132 -4.02 -12.53 12.69
N GLU A 133 -4.10 -12.13 11.43
CA GLU A 133 -5.08 -11.19 10.91
C GLU A 133 -6.37 -11.90 10.44
N GLN A 134 -7.49 -11.20 10.58
CA GLN A 134 -8.77 -11.66 10.02
C GLN A 134 -8.81 -11.37 8.52
N ILE A 135 -8.36 -12.35 7.73
CA ILE A 135 -8.44 -12.35 6.27
C ILE A 135 -9.46 -13.41 5.84
N VAL A 136 -10.38 -13.05 4.94
CA VAL A 136 -11.34 -13.98 4.35
C VAL A 136 -10.63 -15.11 3.58
N ASP A 137 -11.16 -16.33 3.68
CA ASP A 137 -10.49 -17.53 3.14
C ASP A 137 -10.24 -17.47 1.63
N GLU A 138 -11.09 -16.78 0.88
CA GLU A 138 -10.90 -16.58 -0.57
C GLU A 138 -9.61 -15.81 -0.87
N VAL A 139 -9.39 -14.68 -0.18
CA VAL A 139 -8.20 -13.83 -0.34
C VAL A 139 -6.95 -14.61 0.07
N ARG A 140 -7.02 -15.37 1.18
CA ARG A 140 -5.94 -16.24 1.63
C ARG A 140 -5.61 -17.30 0.57
N ALA A 141 -6.63 -17.98 0.03
CA ALA A 141 -6.43 -19.02 -0.97
C ALA A 141 -5.81 -18.48 -2.27
N LYS A 142 -6.13 -17.24 -2.66
CA LYS A 142 -5.55 -16.56 -3.82
C LYS A 142 -4.04 -16.38 -3.66
N ILE A 143 -3.58 -15.78 -2.57
CA ILE A 143 -2.13 -15.53 -2.41
C ILE A 143 -1.32 -16.83 -2.28
N TYR A 144 -1.86 -17.88 -1.64
CA TYR A 144 -1.19 -19.18 -1.58
C TYR A 144 -1.13 -19.89 -2.94
N ARG A 145 -2.07 -19.60 -3.86
CA ARG A 145 -2.03 -20.14 -5.22
C ARG A 145 -0.94 -19.46 -6.06
N ALA A 146 -0.61 -18.22 -5.76
CA ALA A 146 0.41 -17.45 -6.47
C ALA A 146 1.85 -17.82 -6.06
N LEU A 147 2.03 -18.56 -4.96
CA LEU A 147 3.33 -19.05 -4.49
C LEU A 147 3.73 -20.35 -5.22
#